data_AF-A0A7S1S6C0-F1
#
_entry.id   AF-A0A7S1S6C0-F1
#
_cell.length_a   1.000
_cell.length_b   1.000
_cell.length_c   1.000
_cell.angle_alpha   90.00
_cell.angle_beta   90.00
_cell.angle_gamma   90.00
#
_symmetry.space_group_name_H-M   'P 1'
#
loop_
_entity.id
_entity.type
_entity.pdbx_description
1 polymer ?
#
loop_
_entity_poly.entity_id
_entity_poly.type
_entity_poly.pdbx_seq_one_letter_code
_entity_poly.pdbx_strand_id
1 'polypeptide(L)'
;MGARGGEAAEAAVVELPLPAAPAVRSLRQSAWRQVLDGAVAWAGAPVRFARLLRITKECVADVKERFRAAKEEKMEQREKSGKSSSGGGAAKMLQKLLPTYMWSHVVARTDPAVYRDLLNTSLSVMVGSILTQEPFPFEPYHEAVRGPELDYYAWGNNFFRSMVKYRSSRVEGLEHVLEIKRLLAAGENVILLANHQTEADPQVLSILLELEGHEELAERCIFVAGHKVTTDPLAVPFSIGRNLLTIFSKKYLDSFPPEEKEVKSAHNQKTVGEMQRLFKEGGKLVWVAPSGGRDRRTAADGEFEPAAFDASSVGLFLVLAQKVERAKGPKTHLFPLAMWTHNLVPPPSGEQAKVGESRSAARAPVGLGFGPELDVAKAGGRKKFPAVAEKAVKEHYAHLHSLMAQ
;
A
#
# COMPACT_ATOMS: atom_id res chain seq x y z
N MET A 1 33.24 -0.59 45.06
CA MET A 1 34.24 -0.53 43.97
C MET A 1 33.71 -1.38 42.83
N GLY A 2 33.37 -0.90 41.65
CA GLY A 2 33.43 0.42 41.06
C GLY A 2 32.59 0.35 39.77
N ALA A 3 31.78 1.38 39.55
CA ALA A 3 31.07 1.61 38.31
C ALA A 3 32.06 1.90 37.17
N ARG A 4 31.75 1.39 35.98
CA ARG A 4 32.20 1.91 34.68
C ARG A 4 30.96 1.83 33.79
N GLY A 5 30.32 2.92 33.36
CA GLY A 5 30.88 4.17 32.89
C GLY A 5 31.13 4.04 31.39
N GLY A 6 30.06 4.06 30.61
CA GLY A 6 30.08 4.13 29.15
C GLY A 6 29.11 5.22 28.73
N GLU A 7 29.66 6.41 28.46
CA GLU A 7 28.95 7.56 27.91
C GLU A 7 28.34 7.18 26.55
N ALA A 8 27.01 7.16 26.49
CA ALA A 8 26.30 7.24 25.22
C ALA A 8 26.35 8.70 24.76
N ALA A 9 26.92 8.94 23.59
CA ALA A 9 26.99 10.26 22.98
C ALA A 9 25.56 10.80 22.75
N GLU A 10 25.23 11.88 23.47
CA GLU A 10 24.09 12.74 23.21
C GLU A 10 24.24 13.38 21.82
N ALA A 11 23.48 12.87 20.84
CA ALA A 11 23.30 13.58 19.57
C ALA A 11 22.18 14.60 19.76
N ALA A 12 22.54 15.88 19.59
CA ALA A 12 21.66 17.03 19.78
C ALA A 12 20.35 16.91 18.99
N VAL A 13 19.25 17.06 19.72
CA VAL A 13 17.87 17.02 19.27
C VAL A 13 17.56 18.28 18.46
N VAL A 14 17.16 18.09 17.19
CA VAL A 14 16.40 19.10 16.44
C VAL A 14 14.98 18.55 16.31
N GLU A 15 14.10 18.98 17.20
CA GLU A 15 12.66 18.76 17.07
C GLU A 15 12.17 19.47 15.80
N LEU A 16 11.69 18.70 14.82
CA LEU A 16 10.98 19.24 13.67
C LEU A 16 9.51 18.82 13.75
N PRO A 17 8.56 19.77 13.86
CA PRO A 17 7.14 19.45 13.89
C PRO A 17 6.69 18.90 12.53
N LEU A 18 5.94 17.80 12.57
CA LEU A 18 5.27 17.24 11.39
C LEU A 18 4.26 18.26 10.81
N PRO A 19 4.25 18.52 9.50
CA PRO A 19 3.27 19.41 8.90
C PRO A 19 1.87 18.80 8.96
N ALA A 20 0.91 19.61 9.41
CA ALA A 20 -0.51 19.24 9.42
C ALA A 20 -0.99 18.84 8.02
N ALA A 21 -1.85 17.83 7.96
CA ALA A 21 -2.47 17.38 6.72
C ALA A 21 -3.21 18.57 6.05
N PRO A 22 -3.03 18.80 4.73
CA PRO A 22 -3.78 19.85 4.05
C PRO A 22 -5.27 19.51 4.10
N ALA A 23 -6.08 20.47 4.57
CA ALA A 23 -7.52 20.34 4.69
C ALA A 23 -8.14 19.81 3.39
N VAL A 24 -8.82 18.67 3.49
CA VAL A 24 -9.61 18.07 2.41
C VAL A 24 -10.70 19.08 2.03
N ARG A 25 -10.54 19.75 0.88
CA ARG A 25 -11.57 20.63 0.33
C ARG A 25 -12.82 19.81 0.03
N SER A 26 -13.93 20.16 0.67
CA SER A 26 -15.23 19.50 0.51
C SER A 26 -15.65 19.38 -0.96
N LEU A 27 -16.23 18.22 -1.31
CA LEU A 27 -16.65 17.82 -2.66
C LEU A 27 -17.79 18.68 -3.25
N ARG A 28 -18.27 19.72 -2.55
CA ARG A 28 -19.39 20.58 -2.97
C ARG A 28 -18.93 22.00 -3.35
N GLN A 29 -18.23 22.14 -4.46
CA GLN A 29 -17.98 23.47 -5.07
C GLN A 29 -18.73 23.59 -6.40
N SER A 30 -19.42 24.71 -6.62
CA SER A 30 -20.18 25.03 -7.84
C SER A 30 -19.29 25.06 -9.09
N ALA A 31 -19.80 24.63 -10.25
CA ALA A 31 -19.07 24.50 -11.52
C ALA A 31 -18.27 25.76 -11.93
N TRP A 32 -18.80 26.97 -11.71
CA TRP A 32 -18.11 28.21 -12.05
C TRP A 32 -16.86 28.47 -11.17
N ARG A 33 -16.89 28.09 -9.89
CA ARG A 33 -15.70 28.15 -9.00
C ARG A 33 -14.65 27.14 -9.44
N GLN A 34 -15.06 26.03 -10.05
CA GLN A 34 -14.13 25.02 -10.59
C GLN A 34 -13.39 25.53 -11.83
N VAL A 35 -14.08 26.26 -12.72
CA VAL A 35 -13.47 26.89 -13.90
C VAL A 35 -12.51 28.00 -13.49
N LEU A 36 -12.90 28.85 -12.54
CA LEU A 36 -12.04 29.91 -11.99
C LEU A 36 -10.82 29.34 -11.26
N ASP A 37 -10.99 28.31 -10.41
CA ASP A 37 -9.87 27.62 -9.76
C ASP A 37 -8.94 26.97 -10.79
N GLY A 38 -9.48 26.43 -11.89
CA GLY A 38 -8.72 25.87 -13.01
C GLY A 38 -7.89 26.93 -13.74
N ALA A 39 -8.52 28.02 -14.16
CA ALA A 39 -7.85 29.13 -14.86
C ALA A 39 -6.76 29.79 -14.00
N VAL A 40 -7.04 30.03 -12.72
CA VAL A 40 -6.07 30.56 -11.74
C VAL A 40 -4.98 29.51 -11.42
N ALA A 41 -5.27 28.21 -11.53
CA ALA A 41 -4.25 27.16 -11.39
C ALA A 41 -3.17 27.28 -12.46
N TRP A 42 -3.57 27.50 -13.71
CA TRP A 42 -2.64 27.50 -14.83
C TRP A 42 -1.75 28.75 -14.86
N ALA A 43 -2.26 29.91 -14.46
CA ALA A 43 -1.47 31.15 -14.44
C ALA A 43 -0.21 31.09 -13.56
N GLY A 44 -0.28 30.40 -12.40
CA GLY A 44 0.86 30.25 -11.48
C GLY A 44 1.68 28.97 -11.65
N ALA A 45 1.32 28.10 -12.59
CA ALA A 45 1.96 26.79 -12.75
C ALA A 45 3.45 26.88 -13.13
N PRO A 46 3.90 27.79 -14.02
CA PRO A 46 5.33 27.92 -14.36
C PRO A 46 6.19 28.31 -13.16
N VAL A 47 5.70 29.24 -12.33
CA VAL A 47 6.41 29.70 -11.12
C VAL A 47 6.52 28.58 -10.09
N ARG A 48 5.41 27.87 -9.83
CA ARG A 48 5.42 26.70 -8.93
C ARG A 48 6.34 25.61 -9.44
N PHE A 49 6.29 25.32 -10.74
CA PHE A 49 7.17 24.34 -11.37
C PHE A 49 8.64 24.71 -11.17
N ALA A 50 9.05 25.94 -11.47
CA ALA A 50 10.43 26.38 -11.29
C ALA A 50 10.88 26.26 -9.82
N ARG A 51 10.02 26.63 -8.87
CA ARG A 51 10.31 26.52 -7.43
C ARG A 51 10.46 25.06 -7.00
N LEU A 52 9.51 24.19 -7.35
CA LEU A 52 9.58 22.78 -6.97
C LEU A 52 10.74 22.07 -7.68
N LEU A 53 11.04 22.41 -8.94
CA LEU A 53 12.20 21.87 -9.65
C LEU A 53 13.52 22.21 -8.97
N ARG A 54 13.65 23.43 -8.44
CA ARG A 54 14.81 23.83 -7.64
C ARG A 54 14.93 22.96 -6.39
N ILE A 55 13.84 22.81 -5.64
CA ILE A 55 13.80 21.96 -4.44
C ILE A 55 14.14 20.51 -4.79
N THR A 56 13.57 19.95 -5.85
CA THR A 56 13.87 18.58 -6.30
C THR A 56 15.36 18.41 -6.60
N LYS A 57 15.98 19.38 -7.27
CA LYS A 57 17.43 19.34 -7.56
C LYS A 57 18.27 19.38 -6.29
N GLU A 58 17.91 20.25 -5.33
CA GLU A 58 18.58 20.37 -4.03
C GLU A 58 18.47 19.04 -3.25
N CYS A 59 17.25 18.52 -3.04
CA CYS A 59 17.03 17.24 -2.34
C CYS A 59 17.78 16.06 -2.98
N VAL A 60 17.80 16.00 -4.33
CA VAL A 60 18.53 14.94 -5.05
C VAL A 60 20.04 15.09 -4.90
N ALA A 61 20.56 16.32 -4.86
CA ALA A 61 21.98 16.58 -4.63
C ALA A 61 22.39 16.13 -3.23
N ASP A 62 21.63 16.54 -2.21
CA ASP A 62 21.87 16.18 -0.80
C ASP A 62 21.87 14.66 -0.61
N VAL A 63 20.90 13.96 -1.21
CA VAL A 63 20.79 12.50 -1.12
C VAL A 63 21.92 11.82 -1.88
N LYS A 64 22.36 12.36 -3.02
CA LYS A 64 23.53 11.83 -3.75
C LYS A 64 24.82 11.97 -2.93
N GLU A 65 25.00 13.07 -2.23
CA GLU A 65 26.14 13.30 -1.36
C GLU A 65 26.14 12.29 -0.20
N ARG A 66 25.00 12.15 0.49
CA ARG A 66 24.83 11.11 1.53
C ARG A 66 25.07 9.70 1.00
N PHE A 67 24.61 9.41 -0.22
CA PHE A 67 24.83 8.12 -0.88
C PHE A 67 26.31 7.88 -1.19
N ARG A 68 27.04 8.91 -1.65
CA ARG A 68 28.49 8.82 -1.91
C ARG A 68 29.24 8.57 -0.62
N ALA A 69 28.99 9.37 0.42
CA ALA A 69 29.61 9.21 1.74
C ALA A 69 29.36 7.80 2.31
N ALA A 70 28.10 7.34 2.32
CA ALA A 70 27.75 6.01 2.80
C ALA A 70 28.34 4.88 1.94
N LYS A 71 28.58 5.11 0.65
CA LYS A 71 29.22 4.12 -0.24
C LYS A 71 30.74 4.08 -0.03
N GLU A 72 31.37 5.23 0.23
CA GLU A 72 32.80 5.34 0.53
C GLU A 72 33.12 4.66 1.87
N GLU A 73 32.37 4.98 2.93
CA GLU A 73 32.47 4.34 4.25
C GLU A 73 32.23 2.81 4.16
N LYS A 74 31.27 2.38 3.33
CA LYS A 74 31.00 0.96 3.08
C LYS A 74 32.01 0.29 2.14
N MET A 75 32.73 1.00 1.27
CA MET A 75 33.80 0.43 0.46
C MET A 75 35.03 0.10 1.31
N GLU A 76 35.37 0.96 2.27
CA GLU A 76 36.40 0.67 3.29
C GLU A 76 36.03 -0.56 4.15
N GLN A 77 34.74 -0.77 4.43
CA GLN A 77 34.26 -1.97 5.13
C GLN A 77 34.14 -3.22 4.22
N ARG A 78 33.97 -3.05 2.91
CA ARG A 78 33.76 -4.14 1.92
C ARG A 78 35.02 -4.84 1.45
N GLU A 79 36.19 -4.20 1.56
CA GLU A 79 37.48 -4.88 1.37
C GLU A 79 37.65 -6.09 2.32
N LYS A 80 36.78 -6.23 3.33
CA LYS A 80 36.77 -7.35 4.29
C LYS A 80 35.67 -8.41 4.10
N SER A 81 34.68 -8.25 3.21
CA SER A 81 33.47 -9.13 3.22
C SER A 81 32.86 -9.57 1.87
N GLY A 82 33.42 -9.21 0.72
CA GLY A 82 33.23 -9.99 -0.52
C GLY A 82 31.79 -10.21 -1.04
N LYS A 83 30.84 -9.27 -0.86
CA LYS A 83 29.47 -9.36 -1.45
C LYS A 83 29.11 -8.19 -2.35
N SER A 84 28.66 -8.48 -3.58
CA SER A 84 28.14 -7.51 -4.57
C SER A 84 26.65 -7.21 -4.35
N SER A 85 26.17 -6.02 -4.78
CA SER A 85 24.76 -5.61 -4.64
C SER A 85 24.15 -5.16 -5.96
N SER A 86 22.84 -5.41 -6.09
CA SER A 86 21.94 -5.15 -7.23
C SER A 86 21.39 -3.71 -7.31
N GLY A 87 21.97 -2.76 -6.56
CA GLY A 87 21.39 -1.42 -6.33
C GLY A 87 21.28 -0.48 -7.55
N GLY A 88 21.87 -0.83 -8.70
CA GLY A 88 21.86 0.01 -9.90
C GLY A 88 20.48 0.16 -10.56
N GLY A 89 19.59 -0.83 -10.40
CA GLY A 89 18.24 -0.81 -10.98
C GLY A 89 17.29 0.15 -10.25
N ALA A 90 17.23 0.05 -8.92
CA ALA A 90 16.32 0.83 -8.09
C ALA A 90 16.62 2.34 -8.11
N ALA A 91 17.89 2.73 -8.14
CA ALA A 91 18.29 4.13 -8.26
C ALA A 91 17.85 4.76 -9.61
N LYS A 92 17.96 4.02 -10.72
CA LYS A 92 17.50 4.47 -12.04
C LYS A 92 15.97 4.62 -12.08
N MET A 93 15.25 3.77 -11.37
CA MET A 93 13.78 3.85 -11.27
C MET A 93 13.33 5.09 -10.50
N LEU A 94 13.98 5.39 -9.37
CA LEU A 94 13.69 6.58 -8.59
C LEU A 94 13.89 7.86 -9.42
N GLN A 95 14.96 7.92 -10.23
CA GLN A 95 15.19 9.05 -11.15
C GLN A 95 14.08 9.24 -12.18
N LYS A 96 13.50 8.15 -12.69
CA LYS A 96 12.39 8.21 -13.66
C LYS A 96 11.06 8.65 -13.03
N LEU A 97 10.86 8.37 -11.74
CA LEU A 97 9.63 8.71 -11.01
C LEU A 97 9.55 10.22 -10.67
N LEU A 98 10.70 10.83 -10.36
CA LEU A 98 10.78 12.19 -9.81
C LEU A 98 10.07 13.27 -10.64
N PRO A 99 10.21 13.33 -11.99
CA PRO A 99 9.53 14.37 -12.77
C PRO A 99 8.01 14.31 -12.63
N THR A 100 7.43 13.11 -12.73
CA THR A 100 5.97 12.93 -12.61
C THR A 100 5.50 13.17 -11.19
N TYR A 101 6.28 12.73 -10.19
CA TYR A 101 5.99 13.00 -8.79
C TYR A 101 5.99 14.50 -8.48
N MET A 102 7.04 15.23 -8.86
CA MET A 102 7.11 16.69 -8.71
C MET A 102 5.93 17.39 -9.41
N TRP A 103 5.61 16.98 -10.64
CA TRP A 103 4.48 17.56 -11.37
C TRP A 103 3.15 17.36 -10.65
N SER A 104 2.95 16.20 -10.01
CA SER A 104 1.76 15.95 -9.20
C SER A 104 1.59 16.96 -8.06
N HIS A 105 2.69 17.37 -7.42
CA HIS A 105 2.72 18.42 -6.40
C HIS A 105 2.52 19.84 -6.97
N VAL A 106 3.02 20.13 -8.18
CA VAL A 106 2.74 21.39 -8.88
C VAL A 106 1.23 21.56 -9.11
N VAL A 107 0.57 20.48 -9.53
CA VAL A 107 -0.88 20.44 -9.77
C VAL A 107 -1.66 20.48 -8.47
N ALA A 108 -1.21 19.75 -7.44
CA ALA A 108 -1.81 19.76 -6.11
C ALA A 108 -1.59 21.08 -5.36
N ARG A 109 -0.73 21.97 -5.88
CA ARG A 109 -0.33 23.25 -5.26
C ARG A 109 0.22 23.04 -3.84
N THR A 110 0.99 21.97 -3.65
CA THR A 110 1.62 21.67 -2.36
C THR A 110 2.52 22.84 -1.95
N ASP A 111 2.48 23.19 -0.67
CA ASP A 111 3.40 24.17 -0.11
C ASP A 111 4.86 23.72 -0.35
N PRO A 112 5.77 24.63 -0.79
CA PRO A 112 7.15 24.25 -1.09
C PRO A 112 7.92 23.65 0.09
N ALA A 113 7.67 24.09 1.33
CA ALA A 113 8.32 23.52 2.51
C ALA A 113 7.82 22.10 2.75
N VAL A 114 6.50 21.90 2.71
CA VAL A 114 5.88 20.56 2.82
C VAL A 114 6.38 19.62 1.72
N TYR A 115 6.51 20.10 0.48
CA TYR A 115 7.07 19.30 -0.61
C TYR A 115 8.53 18.91 -0.36
N ARG A 116 9.35 19.87 0.12
CA ARG A 116 10.75 19.61 0.46
C ARG A 116 10.87 18.52 1.53
N ASP A 117 10.12 18.63 2.61
CA ASP A 117 10.19 17.68 3.73
C ASP A 117 9.76 16.29 3.27
N LEU A 118 8.61 16.19 2.59
CA LEU A 118 8.13 14.93 2.06
C LEU A 118 9.11 14.30 1.07
N LEU A 119 9.67 15.10 0.15
CA LEU A 119 10.64 14.60 -0.82
C LEU A 119 11.93 14.12 -0.14
N ASN A 120 12.46 14.88 0.81
CA ASN A 120 13.64 14.50 1.59
C ASN A 120 13.41 13.17 2.31
N THR A 121 12.31 13.06 3.06
CA THR A 121 11.96 11.82 3.76
C THR A 121 11.81 10.67 2.78
N SER A 122 11.06 10.84 1.68
CA SER A 122 10.86 9.80 0.67
C SER A 122 12.16 9.33 0.03
N LEU A 123 13.04 10.24 -0.35
CA LEU A 123 14.33 9.87 -0.92
C LEU A 123 15.20 9.16 0.12
N SER A 124 15.24 9.64 1.36
CA SER A 124 16.00 9.03 2.44
C SER A 124 15.56 7.60 2.74
N VAL A 125 14.25 7.35 2.91
CA VAL A 125 13.76 6.00 3.22
C VAL A 125 13.93 5.04 2.05
N MET A 126 13.68 5.47 0.81
CA MET A 126 13.85 4.63 -0.37
C MET A 126 15.33 4.31 -0.62
N VAL A 127 16.21 5.31 -0.52
CA VAL A 127 17.65 5.09 -0.68
C VAL A 127 18.21 4.23 0.45
N GLY A 128 17.78 4.45 1.70
CA GLY A 128 18.14 3.60 2.83
C GLY A 128 17.75 2.15 2.59
N SER A 129 16.53 1.91 2.11
CA SER A 129 16.07 0.56 1.77
C SER A 129 16.82 -0.06 0.59
N ILE A 130 17.28 0.72 -0.40
CA ILE A 130 18.13 0.24 -1.50
C ILE A 130 19.54 -0.12 -1.02
N LEU A 131 20.07 0.62 -0.05
CA LEU A 131 21.44 0.52 0.42
C LEU A 131 21.63 -0.46 1.58
N THR A 132 20.56 -0.88 2.25
CA THR A 132 20.66 -1.84 3.35
C THR A 132 21.14 -3.19 2.82
N GLN A 133 22.03 -3.83 3.56
CA GLN A 133 22.44 -5.22 3.28
C GLN A 133 21.52 -6.22 4.00
N GLU A 134 20.82 -5.76 5.03
CA GLU A 134 19.87 -6.52 5.82
C GLU A 134 18.46 -6.01 5.50
N PRO A 135 17.65 -6.80 4.79
CA PRO A 135 16.26 -6.46 4.53
C PRO A 135 15.48 -6.33 5.83
N PHE A 136 14.43 -5.49 5.82
CA PHE A 136 13.53 -5.38 6.97
C PHE A 136 12.89 -6.75 7.29
N PRO A 137 12.98 -7.25 8.54
CA PRO A 137 12.50 -8.57 8.90
C PRO A 137 10.98 -8.54 9.15
N PHE A 138 10.20 -8.74 8.09
CA PHE A 138 8.74 -8.84 8.26
C PHE A 138 8.34 -10.13 8.96
N GLU A 139 7.73 -9.99 10.14
CA GLU A 139 7.13 -11.08 10.90
C GLU A 139 5.88 -11.66 10.21
N PRO A 140 5.44 -12.88 10.56
CA PRO A 140 4.19 -13.46 10.05
C PRO A 140 2.98 -12.53 10.19
N TYR A 141 2.87 -11.86 11.34
CA TYR A 141 2.00 -10.71 11.54
C TYR A 141 2.88 -9.50 11.83
N HIS A 142 2.85 -8.52 10.94
CA HIS A 142 3.59 -7.27 11.06
C HIS A 142 2.61 -6.15 11.37
N GLU A 143 2.86 -5.40 12.44
CA GLU A 143 2.09 -4.20 12.80
C GLU A 143 2.73 -2.97 12.15
N ALA A 144 1.91 -2.03 11.69
CA ALA A 144 2.40 -0.81 11.06
C ALA A 144 3.37 -0.07 12.00
N VAL A 145 4.58 0.23 11.53
CA VAL A 145 5.54 1.00 12.34
C VAL A 145 5.12 2.47 12.34
N ARG A 146 4.74 2.92 13.52
CA ARG A 146 4.35 4.31 13.79
C ARG A 146 5.20 4.81 14.96
N GLY A 147 5.81 5.98 14.79
CA GLY A 147 6.68 6.53 15.83
C GLY A 147 6.98 8.01 15.62
N PRO A 148 7.57 8.66 16.64
CA PRO A 148 7.91 10.08 16.58
C PRO A 148 9.03 10.37 15.56
N GLU A 149 9.92 9.40 15.33
CA GLU A 149 10.99 9.53 14.33
C GLU A 149 10.46 9.51 12.90
N LEU A 150 9.56 8.56 12.61
CA LEU A 150 8.84 8.47 11.35
C LEU A 150 7.58 7.63 11.52
N ASP A 151 6.45 8.21 11.15
CA ASP A 151 5.22 7.47 10.93
C ASP A 151 5.18 6.97 9.47
N TYR A 152 5.53 5.70 9.25
CA TYR A 152 5.55 5.11 7.91
C TYR A 152 4.15 5.00 7.29
N TYR A 153 3.10 4.86 8.10
CA TYR A 153 1.72 4.85 7.63
C TYR A 153 1.35 6.22 7.05
N ALA A 154 1.54 7.27 7.85
CA ALA A 154 1.23 8.64 7.45
C ALA A 154 2.08 9.10 6.27
N TRP A 155 3.40 8.84 6.32
CA TRP A 155 4.32 9.12 5.21
C TRP A 155 3.88 8.40 3.92
N GLY A 156 3.57 7.10 4.02
CA GLY A 156 3.16 6.30 2.88
C GLY A 156 1.88 6.83 2.22
N ASN A 157 0.89 7.24 3.02
CA ASN A 157 -0.31 7.90 2.51
C ASN A 157 0.02 9.25 1.86
N ASN A 158 0.77 10.10 2.55
CA ASN A 158 1.13 11.45 2.09
C ASN A 158 1.90 11.44 0.77
N PHE A 159 2.72 10.42 0.54
CA PHE A 159 3.38 10.21 -0.75
C PHE A 159 2.37 10.11 -1.90
N PHE A 160 1.25 9.40 -1.74
CA PHE A 160 0.28 9.21 -2.82
C PHE A 160 -0.79 10.30 -2.92
N ARG A 161 -1.02 11.10 -1.87
CA ARG A 161 -2.07 12.14 -1.86
C ARG A 161 -1.99 13.11 -3.05
N SER A 162 -0.80 13.60 -3.36
CA SER A 162 -0.59 14.53 -4.49
C SER A 162 -0.81 13.89 -5.87
N MET A 163 -0.88 12.56 -5.95
CA MET A 163 -1.13 11.81 -7.18
C MET A 163 -2.61 11.44 -7.35
N VAL A 164 -3.45 11.56 -6.32
CA VAL A 164 -4.88 11.25 -6.41
C VAL A 164 -5.67 12.42 -7.01
N LYS A 165 -6.47 12.17 -8.06
CA LYS A 165 -7.44 13.12 -8.62
C LYS A 165 -8.78 13.05 -7.86
N TYR A 166 -8.81 13.60 -6.66
CA TYR A 166 -9.97 13.54 -5.74
C TYR A 166 -11.34 13.81 -6.37
N ARG A 167 -11.48 14.83 -7.23
CA ARG A 167 -12.78 15.18 -7.86
C ARG A 167 -13.32 14.09 -8.81
N SER A 168 -12.41 13.28 -9.35
CA SER A 168 -12.71 12.17 -10.25
C SER A 168 -12.53 10.82 -9.56
N SER A 169 -12.29 10.81 -8.24
CA SER A 169 -12.28 9.60 -7.42
C SER A 169 -13.67 9.32 -6.87
N ARG A 170 -13.91 8.06 -6.50
CA ARG A 170 -15.21 7.59 -5.99
C ARG A 170 -15.04 6.60 -4.85
N VAL A 171 -16.00 6.63 -3.92
CA VAL A 171 -16.21 5.58 -2.92
C VAL A 171 -17.69 5.21 -3.01
N GLU A 172 -17.97 4.02 -3.50
CA GLU A 172 -19.32 3.47 -3.62
C GLU A 172 -19.58 2.47 -2.49
N GLY A 173 -20.85 2.37 -2.05
CA GLY A 173 -21.28 1.42 -1.02
C GLY A 173 -20.94 1.86 0.41
N LEU A 174 -21.03 3.15 0.72
CA LEU A 174 -20.73 3.69 2.06
C LEU A 174 -21.61 3.08 3.17
N GLU A 175 -22.84 2.70 2.85
CA GLU A 175 -23.72 1.96 3.76
C GLU A 175 -23.10 0.64 4.22
N HIS A 176 -22.32 -0.02 3.36
CA HIS A 176 -21.59 -1.24 3.72
C HIS A 176 -20.35 -0.93 4.57
N VAL A 177 -19.70 0.21 4.36
CA VAL A 177 -18.61 0.68 5.24
C VAL A 177 -19.14 0.93 6.65
N LEU A 178 -20.32 1.54 6.78
CA LEU A 178 -20.97 1.76 8.07
C LEU A 178 -21.35 0.45 8.76
N GLU A 179 -21.86 -0.53 8.01
CA GLU A 179 -22.15 -1.86 8.54
C GLU A 179 -20.87 -2.57 9.01
N ILE A 180 -19.80 -2.54 8.21
CA ILE A 180 -18.49 -3.08 8.60
C ILE A 180 -18.01 -2.45 9.91
N LYS A 181 -18.13 -1.12 10.06
CA LYS A 181 -17.79 -0.43 11.31
C LYS A 181 -18.62 -0.92 12.49
N ARG A 182 -19.93 -1.13 12.29
CA ARG A 182 -20.84 -1.66 13.32
C ARG A 182 -20.44 -3.07 13.75
N LEU A 183 -20.14 -3.97 12.81
CA LEU A 183 -19.71 -5.34 13.07
C LEU A 183 -18.39 -5.38 13.85
N LEU A 184 -17.40 -4.59 13.41
CA LEU A 184 -16.10 -4.50 14.09
C LEU A 184 -16.25 -3.94 15.52
N ALA A 185 -17.14 -2.97 15.73
CA ALA A 185 -17.44 -2.42 17.06
C ALA A 185 -18.13 -3.44 17.98
N ALA A 186 -18.86 -4.41 17.41
CA ALA A 186 -19.44 -5.53 18.14
C ALA A 186 -18.41 -6.64 18.48
N GLY A 187 -17.13 -6.45 18.12
CA GLY A 187 -16.08 -7.44 18.31
C GLY A 187 -16.06 -8.54 17.26
N GLU A 188 -16.89 -8.45 16.22
CA GLU A 188 -16.89 -9.40 15.10
C GLU A 188 -15.74 -9.10 14.14
N ASN A 189 -15.36 -10.08 13.32
CA ASN A 189 -14.32 -9.93 12.32
C ASN A 189 -14.94 -9.64 10.95
N VAL A 190 -14.20 -8.92 10.10
CA VAL A 190 -14.59 -8.66 8.72
C VAL A 190 -13.44 -9.01 7.78
N ILE A 191 -13.75 -9.70 6.69
CA ILE A 191 -12.84 -9.98 5.59
C ILE A 191 -13.35 -9.27 4.33
N LEU A 192 -12.53 -8.38 3.78
CA LEU A 192 -12.71 -7.78 2.47
C LEU A 192 -12.09 -8.70 1.41
N LEU A 193 -12.94 -9.33 0.60
CA LEU A 193 -12.53 -10.10 -0.57
C LEU A 193 -12.42 -9.13 -1.75
N ALA A 194 -11.20 -8.85 -2.19
CA ALA A 194 -10.95 -7.79 -3.15
C ALA A 194 -10.28 -8.27 -4.45
N ASN A 195 -10.43 -7.50 -5.52
CA ASN A 195 -9.43 -7.50 -6.58
C ASN A 195 -8.19 -6.69 -6.13
N HIS A 196 -7.10 -6.79 -6.89
CA HIS A 196 -5.85 -6.10 -6.58
C HIS A 196 -5.27 -5.54 -7.86
N GLN A 197 -4.87 -4.29 -7.90
CA GLN A 197 -4.40 -3.66 -9.14
C GLN A 197 -2.99 -3.08 -9.01
N THR A 198 -2.64 -2.55 -7.85
CA THR A 198 -1.35 -1.90 -7.64
C THR A 198 -0.78 -2.18 -6.26
N GLU A 199 0.53 -2.07 -6.12
CA GLU A 199 1.22 -2.08 -4.83
C GLU A 199 0.77 -0.92 -3.90
N ALA A 200 0.10 0.11 -4.45
CA ALA A 200 -0.41 1.26 -3.72
C ALA A 200 -1.87 1.08 -3.24
N ASP A 201 -2.48 -0.09 -3.44
CA ASP A 201 -3.87 -0.36 -3.02
C ASP A 201 -4.13 -0.06 -1.54
N PRO A 202 -3.23 -0.42 -0.58
CA PRO A 202 -3.40 -0.05 0.83
C PRO A 202 -3.44 1.47 1.08
N GLN A 203 -2.63 2.22 0.34
CA GLN A 203 -2.58 3.68 0.41
C GLN A 203 -3.86 4.29 -0.18
N VAL A 204 -4.35 3.77 -1.31
CA VAL A 204 -5.61 4.22 -1.89
C VAL A 204 -6.78 3.94 -0.96
N LEU A 205 -6.85 2.73 -0.37
CA LEU A 205 -7.87 2.39 0.62
C LEU A 205 -7.90 3.41 1.76
N SER A 206 -6.71 3.76 2.27
CA SER A 206 -6.58 4.70 3.37
C SER A 206 -6.98 6.11 3.01
N ILE A 207 -6.45 6.61 1.89
CA ILE A 207 -6.73 7.97 1.42
C ILE A 207 -8.23 8.13 1.18
N LEU A 208 -8.88 7.17 0.51
CA LEU A 208 -10.29 7.29 0.17
C LEU A 208 -11.23 7.11 1.38
N LEU A 209 -10.94 6.19 2.31
CA LEU A 209 -11.75 6.06 3.53
C LEU A 209 -11.61 7.28 4.45
N GLU A 210 -10.41 7.86 4.56
CA GLU A 210 -10.20 9.12 5.30
C GLU A 210 -11.01 10.28 4.72
N LEU A 211 -11.11 10.40 3.39
CA LEU A 211 -11.95 11.44 2.75
C LEU A 211 -13.42 11.34 3.15
N GLU A 212 -13.89 10.12 3.41
CA GLU A 212 -15.28 9.82 3.80
C GLU A 212 -15.47 9.80 5.33
N GLY A 213 -14.44 10.14 6.11
CA GLY A 213 -14.50 10.17 7.58
C GLY A 213 -14.45 8.79 8.25
N HIS A 214 -13.73 7.86 7.63
CA HIS A 214 -13.56 6.47 8.06
C HIS A 214 -12.08 6.07 8.19
N GLU A 215 -11.20 7.01 8.54
CA GLU A 215 -9.75 6.78 8.69
C GLU A 215 -9.42 5.63 9.66
N GLU A 216 -10.20 5.45 10.71
CA GLU A 216 -9.97 4.43 11.74
C GLU A 216 -10.09 3.00 11.20
N LEU A 217 -10.89 2.80 10.15
CA LEU A 217 -11.02 1.51 9.48
C LEU A 217 -9.78 1.23 8.63
N ALA A 218 -9.27 2.24 7.93
CA ALA A 218 -8.07 2.11 7.13
C ALA A 218 -6.82 1.85 7.98
N GLU A 219 -6.68 2.54 9.11
CA GLU A 219 -5.53 2.38 10.02
C GLU A 219 -5.45 0.98 10.62
N ARG A 220 -6.60 0.35 10.93
CA ARG A 220 -6.65 -1.00 11.51
C ARG A 220 -6.69 -2.14 10.50
N CYS A 221 -6.85 -1.84 9.21
CA CYS A 221 -6.96 -2.86 8.18
C CYS A 221 -5.66 -3.67 8.08
N ILE A 222 -5.78 -4.99 8.09
CA ILE A 222 -4.69 -5.94 7.97
C ILE A 222 -4.66 -6.49 6.54
N PHE A 223 -3.58 -6.25 5.81
CA PHE A 223 -3.45 -6.66 4.42
C PHE A 223 -2.71 -7.99 4.32
N VAL A 224 -3.30 -8.96 3.62
CA VAL A 224 -2.61 -10.20 3.27
C VAL A 224 -1.63 -9.88 2.14
N ALA A 225 -0.33 -9.88 2.47
CA ALA A 225 0.73 -9.36 1.61
C ALA A 225 1.69 -10.45 1.13
N GLY A 226 1.98 -10.44 -0.17
CA GLY A 226 2.90 -11.36 -0.81
C GLY A 226 4.36 -10.95 -0.71
N HIS A 227 5.26 -11.90 -0.97
CA HIS A 227 6.72 -11.74 -0.98
C HIS A 227 7.25 -10.49 -1.71
N LYS A 228 6.64 -10.07 -2.82
CA LYS A 228 7.16 -8.95 -3.64
C LYS A 228 7.18 -7.63 -2.87
N VAL A 229 6.11 -7.30 -2.15
CA VAL A 229 6.01 -6.02 -1.43
C VAL A 229 6.82 -6.01 -0.13
N THR A 230 7.24 -7.18 0.36
CA THR A 230 8.08 -7.33 1.55
C THR A 230 9.57 -7.48 1.24
N THR A 231 9.96 -7.56 -0.04
CA THR A 231 11.36 -7.73 -0.45
C THR A 231 11.86 -6.74 -1.49
N ASP A 232 10.98 -6.14 -2.29
CA ASP A 232 11.39 -5.10 -3.22
C ASP A 232 11.78 -3.82 -2.47
N PRO A 233 13.04 -3.34 -2.57
CA PRO A 233 13.51 -2.17 -1.82
C PRO A 233 12.71 -0.89 -2.02
N LEU A 234 12.00 -0.75 -3.15
CA LEU A 234 11.14 0.41 -3.38
C LEU A 234 9.72 0.24 -2.82
N ALA A 235 9.29 -0.98 -2.52
CA ALA A 235 8.00 -1.26 -1.89
C ALA A 235 8.11 -1.39 -0.37
N VAL A 236 9.22 -1.93 0.14
CA VAL A 236 9.43 -2.21 1.56
C VAL A 236 9.11 -1.01 2.46
N PRO A 237 9.57 0.22 2.20
CA PRO A 237 9.20 1.37 3.04
C PRO A 237 7.69 1.59 3.17
N PHE A 238 6.93 1.36 2.10
CA PHE A 238 5.47 1.51 2.14
C PHE A 238 4.80 0.36 2.89
N SER A 239 5.37 -0.84 2.83
CA SER A 239 4.91 -2.04 3.55
C SER A 239 5.15 -1.94 5.06
N ILE A 240 6.26 -1.31 5.49
CA ILE A 240 6.56 -1.07 6.91
C ILE A 240 5.43 -0.29 7.59
N GLY A 241 4.80 0.65 6.87
CA GLY A 241 3.67 1.45 7.36
C GLY A 241 2.29 0.77 7.30
N ARG A 242 2.22 -0.56 7.18
CA ARG A 242 0.94 -1.29 7.07
C ARG A 242 0.87 -2.43 8.06
N ASN A 243 -0.34 -2.78 8.49
CA ASN A 243 -0.54 -4.06 9.18
C ASN A 243 -0.59 -5.16 8.13
N LEU A 244 0.28 -6.15 8.22
CA LEU A 244 0.42 -7.19 7.20
C LEU A 244 0.31 -8.58 7.80
N LEU A 245 -0.39 -9.46 7.09
CA LEU A 245 -0.22 -10.90 7.22
C LEU A 245 0.69 -11.35 6.08
N THR A 246 1.93 -11.67 6.40
CA THR A 246 2.96 -11.90 5.40
C THR A 246 2.96 -13.35 4.94
N ILE A 247 2.74 -13.54 3.63
CA ILE A 247 2.67 -14.85 3.00
C ILE A 247 3.55 -14.94 1.75
N PHE A 248 4.01 -16.14 1.48
CA PHE A 248 4.57 -16.52 0.19
C PHE A 248 3.44 -17.14 -0.64
N SER A 249 2.99 -16.45 -1.68
CA SER A 249 1.89 -16.97 -2.49
C SER A 249 2.30 -18.25 -3.20
N LYS A 250 1.33 -19.15 -3.42
CA LYS A 250 1.55 -20.44 -4.06
C LYS A 250 2.24 -20.30 -5.42
N LYS A 251 1.89 -19.26 -6.19
CA LYS A 251 2.50 -18.92 -7.49
C LYS A 251 4.01 -18.72 -7.41
N TYR A 252 4.53 -18.24 -6.29
CA TYR A 252 5.97 -18.01 -6.08
C TYR A 252 6.65 -19.13 -5.30
N LEU A 253 5.95 -19.90 -4.46
CA LEU A 253 6.54 -21.00 -3.70
C LEU A 253 7.20 -22.06 -4.60
N ASP A 254 6.60 -22.33 -5.76
CA ASP A 254 7.14 -23.32 -6.71
C ASP A 254 8.32 -22.79 -7.55
N SER A 255 8.63 -21.49 -7.46
CA SER A 255 9.80 -20.90 -8.12
C SER A 255 11.09 -20.94 -7.30
N PHE A 256 11.02 -21.42 -6.05
CA PHE A 256 12.17 -21.45 -5.14
C PHE A 256 12.80 -22.85 -5.05
N PRO A 257 14.11 -22.92 -4.76
CA PRO A 257 14.79 -24.18 -4.43
C PRO A 257 14.12 -24.91 -3.24
N PRO A 258 14.24 -26.25 -3.14
CA PRO A 258 13.60 -27.05 -2.10
C PRO A 258 13.84 -26.55 -0.67
N GLU A 259 15.08 -26.18 -0.35
CA GLU A 259 15.50 -25.68 0.97
C GLU A 259 14.82 -24.35 1.32
N GLU A 260 14.67 -23.44 0.35
CA GLU A 260 13.96 -22.19 0.53
C GLU A 260 12.44 -22.38 0.63
N LYS A 261 11.91 -23.38 -0.09
CA LYS A 261 10.49 -23.71 -0.08
C LYS A 261 10.05 -24.20 1.31
N GLU A 262 10.87 -24.98 1.99
CA GLU A 262 10.57 -25.44 3.35
C GLU A 262 10.49 -24.28 4.35
N VAL A 263 11.49 -23.39 4.35
CA VAL A 263 11.51 -22.20 5.21
C VAL A 263 10.29 -21.30 4.96
N LYS A 264 9.95 -21.06 3.69
CA LYS A 264 8.80 -20.21 3.28
C LYS A 264 7.46 -20.87 3.60
N SER A 265 7.38 -22.19 3.50
CA SER A 265 6.20 -22.96 3.92
C SER A 265 6.01 -22.88 5.43
N ALA A 266 7.08 -23.03 6.21
CA ALA A 266 7.05 -22.87 7.66
C ALA A 266 6.63 -21.45 8.08
N HIS A 267 7.09 -20.42 7.37
CA HIS A 267 6.60 -19.04 7.56
C HIS A 267 5.10 -18.93 7.33
N ASN A 268 4.59 -19.44 6.21
CA ASN A 268 3.14 -19.44 5.93
C ASN A 268 2.33 -20.18 7.00
N GLN A 269 2.83 -21.27 7.55
CA GLN A 269 2.18 -21.99 8.65
C GLN A 269 2.09 -21.12 9.91
N LYS A 270 3.16 -20.39 10.26
CA LYS A 270 3.14 -19.41 11.35
C LYS A 270 2.14 -18.30 11.09
N THR A 271 2.08 -17.77 9.86
CA THR A 271 1.10 -16.74 9.48
C THR A 271 -0.34 -17.23 9.64
N VAL A 272 -0.63 -18.48 9.26
CA VAL A 272 -1.96 -19.07 9.50
C VAL A 272 -2.26 -19.22 11.00
N GLY A 273 -1.24 -19.51 11.82
CA GLY A 273 -1.34 -19.45 13.28
C GLY A 273 -1.74 -18.06 13.79
N GLU A 274 -1.08 -17.02 13.30
CA GLU A 274 -1.41 -15.63 13.64
C GLU A 274 -2.81 -15.23 13.17
N MET A 275 -3.24 -15.63 11.97
CA MET A 275 -4.62 -15.41 11.51
C MET A 275 -5.64 -16.05 12.46
N GLN A 276 -5.37 -17.26 12.96
CA GLN A 276 -6.24 -17.92 13.93
C GLN A 276 -6.28 -17.18 15.27
N ARG A 277 -5.12 -16.71 15.76
CA ARG A 277 -5.05 -15.89 16.99
C ARG A 277 -5.87 -14.62 16.82
N LEU A 278 -5.64 -13.87 15.75
CA LEU A 278 -6.32 -12.61 15.45
C LEU A 278 -7.83 -12.79 15.33
N PHE A 279 -8.32 -13.81 14.62
CA PHE A 279 -9.76 -14.05 14.51
C PHE A 279 -10.40 -14.44 15.84
N LYS A 280 -9.68 -15.14 16.74
CA LYS A 280 -10.18 -15.41 18.09
C LYS A 280 -10.27 -14.16 18.95
N GLU A 281 -9.36 -13.21 18.77
CA GLU A 281 -9.39 -11.91 19.48
C GLU A 281 -10.61 -11.07 19.09
N GLY A 282 -11.06 -11.16 17.83
CA GLY A 282 -12.19 -10.38 17.34
C GLY A 282 -11.82 -8.96 16.93
N GLY A 283 -12.79 -8.26 16.32
CA GLY A 283 -12.66 -6.87 15.89
C GLY A 283 -11.63 -6.65 14.77
N LYS A 284 -11.26 -7.70 14.03
CA LYS A 284 -10.24 -7.62 12.98
C LYS A 284 -10.85 -7.34 11.62
N LEU A 285 -10.28 -6.36 10.92
CA LEU A 285 -10.56 -6.08 9.52
C LEU A 285 -9.40 -6.61 8.67
N VAL A 286 -9.65 -7.59 7.81
CA VAL A 286 -8.64 -8.18 6.93
C VAL A 286 -8.98 -7.91 5.48
N TRP A 287 -8.04 -7.36 4.72
CA TRP A 287 -8.10 -7.27 3.27
C TRP A 287 -7.32 -8.42 2.64
N VAL A 288 -7.93 -9.10 1.67
CA VAL A 288 -7.27 -10.13 0.89
C VAL A 288 -7.66 -10.05 -0.57
N ALA A 289 -6.68 -10.24 -1.46
CA ALA A 289 -6.90 -10.49 -2.87
C ALA A 289 -6.71 -11.99 -3.18
N PRO A 290 -7.80 -12.77 -3.28
CA PRO A 290 -7.70 -14.22 -3.43
C PRO A 290 -7.06 -14.67 -4.74
N SER A 291 -6.99 -13.80 -5.76
CA SER A 291 -6.25 -14.06 -7.00
C SER A 291 -4.73 -14.23 -6.79
N GLY A 292 -4.19 -13.73 -5.66
CA GLY A 292 -2.78 -13.83 -5.31
C GLY A 292 -1.86 -12.92 -6.14
N GLY A 293 -2.41 -12.02 -6.95
CA GLY A 293 -1.65 -11.08 -7.76
C GLY A 293 -2.50 -9.96 -8.34
N ARG A 294 -1.82 -8.94 -8.89
CA ARG A 294 -2.48 -7.80 -9.54
C ARG A 294 -3.30 -8.23 -10.77
N ASP A 295 -4.34 -7.50 -11.08
CA ASP A 295 -5.11 -7.58 -12.32
C ASP A 295 -4.21 -7.32 -13.54
N ARG A 296 -4.65 -7.77 -14.70
CA ARG A 296 -3.92 -7.62 -15.97
C ARG A 296 -4.84 -7.04 -17.01
N ARG A 297 -4.22 -6.37 -17.98
CA ARG A 297 -4.91 -5.98 -19.21
C ARG A 297 -5.30 -7.23 -19.98
N THR A 298 -6.54 -7.28 -20.43
CA THR A 298 -7.02 -8.28 -21.39
C THR A 298 -6.26 -8.11 -22.72
N ALA A 299 -6.12 -9.19 -23.48
CA ALA A 299 -5.49 -9.14 -24.80
C ALA A 299 -6.40 -8.52 -25.87
N ALA A 300 -7.71 -8.47 -25.63
CA ALA A 300 -8.71 -8.11 -26.64
C ALA A 300 -8.91 -6.59 -26.78
N ASP A 301 -9.07 -5.88 -25.67
CA ASP A 301 -9.35 -4.43 -25.64
C ASP A 301 -8.32 -3.65 -24.80
N GLY A 302 -7.42 -4.34 -24.09
CA GLY A 302 -6.41 -3.71 -23.25
C GLY A 302 -6.97 -3.18 -21.93
N GLU A 303 -8.22 -3.49 -21.60
CA GLU A 303 -8.87 -3.08 -20.35
C GLU A 303 -8.47 -3.96 -19.17
N PHE A 304 -8.60 -3.43 -17.96
CA PHE A 304 -8.33 -4.18 -16.74
C PHE A 304 -9.57 -4.91 -16.25
N GLU A 305 -9.44 -6.21 -16.03
CA GLU A 305 -10.46 -7.04 -15.37
C GLU A 305 -9.93 -7.67 -14.08
N PRO A 306 -10.79 -7.86 -13.06
CA PRO A 306 -10.43 -8.61 -11.87
C PRO A 306 -9.95 -10.02 -12.21
N ALA A 307 -8.74 -10.35 -11.75
CA ALA A 307 -8.19 -11.69 -11.91
C ALA A 307 -9.04 -12.75 -11.18
N ALA A 308 -9.07 -13.96 -11.72
CA ALA A 308 -9.80 -15.08 -11.12
C ALA A 308 -9.30 -15.38 -9.69
N PHE A 309 -10.22 -15.72 -8.80
CA PHE A 309 -9.91 -16.03 -7.41
C PHE A 309 -9.35 -17.45 -7.28
N ASP A 310 -8.34 -17.62 -6.43
CA ASP A 310 -7.96 -18.95 -5.98
C ASP A 310 -8.99 -19.44 -4.96
N ALA A 311 -9.81 -20.41 -5.36
CA ALA A 311 -10.82 -21.02 -4.50
C ALA A 311 -10.23 -21.62 -3.21
N SER A 312 -8.95 -22.05 -3.24
CA SER A 312 -8.27 -22.55 -2.05
C SER A 312 -7.93 -21.43 -1.05
N SER A 313 -7.60 -20.24 -1.55
CA SER A 313 -7.38 -19.03 -0.73
C SER A 313 -8.66 -18.60 -0.03
N VAL A 314 -9.76 -18.43 -0.77
CA VAL A 314 -11.08 -18.15 -0.18
C VAL A 314 -11.48 -19.25 0.81
N GLY A 315 -11.26 -20.50 0.42
CA GLY A 315 -11.55 -21.67 1.22
C GLY A 315 -10.77 -21.75 2.53
N LEU A 316 -9.56 -21.18 2.61
CA LEU A 316 -8.76 -21.11 3.84
C LEU A 316 -9.43 -20.15 4.83
N PHE A 317 -9.74 -18.92 4.43
CA PHE A 317 -10.39 -17.93 5.29
C PHE A 317 -11.72 -18.44 5.86
N LEU A 318 -12.52 -19.11 5.04
CA LEU A 318 -13.77 -19.73 5.51
C LEU A 318 -13.54 -20.80 6.58
N VAL A 319 -12.49 -21.62 6.45
CA VAL A 319 -12.16 -22.63 7.47
C VAL A 319 -11.74 -21.98 8.78
N LEU A 320 -10.90 -20.94 8.69
CA LEU A 320 -10.42 -20.23 9.88
C LEU A 320 -11.59 -19.57 10.61
N ALA A 321 -12.45 -18.86 9.89
CA ALA A 321 -13.69 -18.28 10.40
C ALA A 321 -14.58 -19.33 11.10
N GLN A 322 -14.93 -20.41 10.38
CA GLN A 322 -15.79 -21.47 10.92
C GLN A 322 -15.18 -22.16 12.14
N LYS A 323 -13.85 -22.32 12.18
CA LYS A 323 -13.15 -22.92 13.33
C LYS A 323 -13.29 -22.04 14.57
N VAL A 324 -13.17 -20.72 14.43
CA VAL A 324 -13.33 -19.76 15.52
C VAL A 324 -14.79 -19.72 15.99
N GLU A 325 -15.75 -19.64 15.07
CA GLU A 325 -17.18 -19.65 15.40
C GLU A 325 -17.61 -20.93 16.14
N ARG A 326 -17.16 -22.11 15.68
CA ARG A 326 -17.43 -23.39 16.38
C ARG A 326 -16.83 -23.44 17.78
N ALA A 327 -15.73 -22.73 18.00
CA ALA A 327 -15.13 -22.56 19.32
C ALA A 327 -15.82 -21.48 20.17
N LYS A 328 -17.01 -21.01 19.75
CA LYS A 328 -17.77 -19.90 20.36
C LYS A 328 -17.00 -18.58 20.38
N GLY A 329 -16.08 -18.39 19.44
CA GLY A 329 -15.40 -17.11 19.22
C GLY A 329 -16.22 -16.16 18.34
N PRO A 330 -15.65 -14.99 18.02
CA PRO A 330 -16.33 -13.97 17.22
C PRO A 330 -16.69 -14.47 15.81
N LYS A 331 -17.85 -14.01 15.30
CA LYS A 331 -18.28 -14.28 13.93
C LYS A 331 -17.39 -13.55 12.92
N THR A 332 -17.17 -14.15 11.75
CA THR A 332 -16.44 -13.49 10.66
C THR A 332 -17.34 -13.26 9.45
N HIS A 333 -17.46 -12.00 9.03
CA HIS A 333 -18.28 -11.55 7.92
C HIS A 333 -17.43 -11.33 6.67
N LEU A 334 -17.99 -11.59 5.49
CA LEU A 334 -17.27 -11.47 4.23
C LEU A 334 -17.95 -10.44 3.33
N PHE A 335 -17.20 -9.44 2.89
CA PHE A 335 -17.69 -8.36 2.04
C PHE A 335 -16.86 -8.31 0.75
N PRO A 336 -17.46 -8.14 -0.43
CA PRO A 336 -16.72 -7.92 -1.65
C PRO A 336 -16.25 -6.46 -1.71
N LEU A 337 -15.03 -6.24 -2.19
CA LEU A 337 -14.46 -4.92 -2.43
C LEU A 337 -13.89 -4.84 -3.84
N ALA A 338 -14.40 -3.92 -4.65
CA ALA A 338 -13.81 -3.54 -5.92
C ALA A 338 -12.83 -2.37 -5.72
N MET A 339 -11.67 -2.47 -6.36
CA MET A 339 -10.62 -1.46 -6.37
C MET A 339 -10.28 -1.07 -7.81
N TRP A 340 -10.29 0.24 -8.07
CA TRP A 340 -9.91 0.82 -9.36
C TRP A 340 -8.73 1.76 -9.12
N THR A 341 -7.51 1.25 -9.27
CA THR A 341 -6.27 1.95 -8.88
C THR A 341 -5.16 1.83 -9.92
N HIS A 342 -5.34 0.99 -10.94
CA HIS A 342 -4.32 0.67 -11.95
C HIS A 342 -3.73 1.90 -12.67
N ASN A 343 -4.44 3.02 -12.75
CA ASN A 343 -3.90 4.22 -13.38
C ASN A 343 -2.94 5.02 -12.49
N LEU A 344 -2.95 4.80 -11.16
CA LEU A 344 -2.08 5.49 -10.21
C LEU A 344 -0.65 4.94 -10.28
N VAL A 345 -0.50 3.61 -10.26
CA VAL A 345 0.78 2.89 -10.36
C VAL A 345 0.60 1.70 -11.30
N PRO A 346 0.58 1.92 -12.63
CA PRO A 346 0.21 0.87 -13.57
C PRO A 346 1.18 -0.32 -13.51
N PRO A 347 0.65 -1.56 -13.53
CA PRO A 347 1.51 -2.72 -13.65
C PRO A 347 2.25 -2.67 -15.00
N PRO A 348 3.50 -3.15 -15.06
CA PRO A 348 4.28 -3.13 -16.29
C PRO A 348 3.61 -3.95 -17.40
N SER A 349 3.81 -3.53 -18.65
CA SER A 349 3.39 -4.28 -19.83
C SER A 349 4.27 -5.54 -20.00
N GLY A 350 3.78 -6.70 -19.54
CA GLY A 350 4.45 -8.00 -19.69
C GLY A 350 3.91 -9.07 -18.74
N GLU A 351 4.00 -10.35 -19.16
CA GLU A 351 3.40 -11.49 -18.44
C GLU A 351 4.02 -11.79 -17.07
N GLN A 352 5.25 -11.34 -16.79
CA GLN A 352 5.96 -11.65 -15.54
C GLN A 352 6.71 -10.46 -14.92
N ALA A 353 5.96 -9.60 -14.23
CA ALA A 353 5.94 -9.54 -12.76
C ALA A 353 7.23 -9.47 -11.88
N LYS A 354 8.48 -9.33 -12.34
CA LYS A 354 9.71 -9.51 -11.51
C LYS A 354 9.90 -8.48 -10.38
N VAL A 355 10.74 -8.81 -9.38
CA VAL A 355 11.20 -7.85 -8.36
C VAL A 355 12.12 -6.82 -9.03
N GLY A 356 11.96 -5.53 -8.71
CA GLY A 356 12.75 -4.45 -9.33
C GLY A 356 12.33 -4.05 -10.75
N GLU A 357 11.07 -4.32 -11.13
CA GLU A 357 10.48 -3.88 -12.39
C GLU A 357 10.36 -2.36 -12.53
N SER A 358 10.45 -1.85 -13.76
CA SER A 358 10.21 -0.44 -14.07
C SER A 358 8.84 -0.01 -13.56
N ARG A 359 8.83 1.00 -12.70
CA ARG A 359 7.62 1.60 -12.14
C ARG A 359 7.38 2.95 -12.78
N SER A 360 6.13 3.21 -13.13
CA SER A 360 5.63 4.57 -13.32
C SER A 360 4.58 4.84 -12.26
N ALA A 361 4.49 6.09 -11.83
CA ALA A 361 3.31 6.58 -11.14
C ALA A 361 2.75 7.74 -11.96
N ALA A 362 1.44 7.88 -11.98
CA ALA A 362 0.77 8.97 -12.66
C ALA A 362 -0.26 9.60 -11.73
N ARG A 363 -0.50 10.90 -11.92
CA ARG A 363 -1.64 11.55 -11.28
C ARG A 363 -2.92 11.02 -11.91
N ALA A 364 -3.72 10.28 -11.17
CA ALA A 364 -4.85 9.52 -11.69
C ALA A 364 -6.06 9.55 -10.73
N PRO A 365 -7.29 9.37 -11.26
CA PRO A 365 -8.42 9.04 -10.41
C PRO A 365 -8.25 7.64 -9.83
N VAL A 366 -8.91 7.40 -8.70
CA VAL A 366 -8.92 6.09 -8.02
C VAL A 366 -10.30 5.84 -7.40
N GLY A 367 -10.71 4.59 -7.29
CA GLY A 367 -12.05 4.22 -6.84
C GLY A 367 -12.07 3.02 -5.90
N LEU A 368 -13.03 3.02 -4.98
CA LEU A 368 -13.43 1.87 -4.15
C LEU A 368 -14.92 1.59 -4.36
N GLY A 369 -15.30 0.33 -4.37
CA GLY A 369 -16.70 -0.09 -4.38
C GLY A 369 -16.92 -1.21 -3.37
N PHE A 370 -17.53 -0.89 -2.24
CA PHE A 370 -17.93 -1.88 -1.24
C PHE A 370 -19.28 -2.48 -1.65
N GLY A 371 -19.43 -3.80 -1.51
CA GLY A 371 -20.71 -4.47 -1.72
C GLY A 371 -21.30 -5.05 -0.44
N PRO A 372 -22.49 -5.65 -0.50
CA PRO A 372 -23.17 -6.21 0.66
C PRO A 372 -22.46 -7.45 1.20
N GLU A 373 -22.74 -7.80 2.46
CA GLU A 373 -22.26 -9.05 3.08
C GLU A 373 -22.65 -10.26 2.23
N LEU A 374 -21.70 -11.16 2.01
CA LEU A 374 -21.91 -12.42 1.30
C LEU A 374 -22.24 -13.53 2.28
N ASP A 375 -23.37 -14.19 2.04
CA ASP A 375 -23.83 -15.31 2.86
C ASP A 375 -23.36 -16.66 2.29
N VAL A 376 -22.52 -17.36 3.04
CA VAL A 376 -21.95 -18.67 2.66
C VAL A 376 -23.02 -19.75 2.52
N ALA A 377 -24.07 -19.73 3.36
CA ALA A 377 -25.15 -20.70 3.30
C ALA A 377 -26.01 -20.46 2.05
N LYS A 378 -26.39 -19.20 1.77
CA LYS A 378 -27.15 -18.83 0.57
C LYS A 378 -26.38 -19.10 -0.72
N ALA A 379 -25.05 -18.99 -0.70
CA ALA A 379 -24.20 -19.36 -1.82
C ALA A 379 -24.17 -20.88 -2.13
N GLY A 380 -24.82 -21.71 -1.31
CA GLY A 380 -24.80 -23.17 -1.45
C GLY A 380 -23.57 -23.82 -0.81
N GLY A 381 -22.99 -23.16 0.20
CA GLY A 381 -21.91 -23.68 1.03
C GLY A 381 -20.50 -23.41 0.51
N ARG A 382 -19.50 -23.83 1.31
CA ARG A 382 -18.07 -23.52 1.11
C ARG A 382 -17.53 -23.85 -0.28
N LYS A 383 -18.04 -24.88 -0.96
CA LYS A 383 -17.56 -25.28 -2.29
C LYS A 383 -17.98 -24.30 -3.40
N LYS A 384 -19.17 -23.71 -3.29
CA LYS A 384 -19.74 -22.80 -4.29
C LYS A 384 -19.43 -21.33 -4.00
N PHE A 385 -19.22 -21.01 -2.72
CA PHE A 385 -18.97 -19.65 -2.26
C PHE A 385 -17.83 -18.92 -3.00
N PRO A 386 -16.66 -19.52 -3.29
CA PRO A 386 -15.58 -18.80 -3.98
C PRO A 386 -16.01 -18.19 -5.32
N ALA A 387 -16.80 -18.92 -6.11
CA ALA A 387 -17.32 -18.43 -7.39
C ALA A 387 -18.35 -17.30 -7.19
N VAL A 388 -19.17 -17.38 -6.15
CA VAL A 388 -20.12 -16.30 -5.79
C VAL A 388 -19.38 -15.04 -5.36
N ALA A 389 -18.34 -15.17 -4.55
CA ALA A 389 -17.52 -14.04 -4.11
C ALA A 389 -16.75 -13.40 -5.27
N GLU A 390 -16.13 -14.21 -6.14
CA GLU A 390 -15.47 -13.70 -7.35
C GLU A 390 -16.46 -12.94 -8.24
N LYS A 391 -17.64 -13.51 -8.48
CA LYS A 391 -18.69 -12.89 -9.28
C LYS A 391 -19.11 -11.54 -8.68
N ALA A 392 -19.34 -11.48 -7.37
CA ALA A 392 -19.71 -10.24 -6.70
C ALA A 392 -18.64 -9.15 -6.87
N VAL A 393 -17.36 -9.48 -6.68
CA VAL A 393 -16.26 -8.51 -6.88
C VAL A 393 -16.18 -8.04 -8.33
N LYS A 394 -16.37 -8.94 -9.30
CA LYS A 394 -16.42 -8.59 -10.73
C LYS A 394 -17.59 -7.67 -11.07
N GLU A 395 -18.78 -7.94 -10.54
CA GLU A 395 -19.96 -7.09 -10.75
C GLU A 395 -19.77 -5.70 -10.14
N HIS A 396 -19.26 -5.62 -8.91
CA HIS A 396 -18.93 -4.32 -8.28
C HIS A 396 -17.83 -3.58 -9.03
N TYR A 397 -16.81 -4.28 -9.53
CA TYR A 397 -15.77 -3.67 -10.33
C TYR A 397 -16.30 -3.16 -11.66
N ALA A 398 -17.15 -3.90 -12.37
CA ALA A 398 -17.76 -3.45 -13.61
C ALA A 398 -18.59 -2.18 -13.40
N HIS A 399 -19.38 -2.13 -12.33
CA HIS A 399 -20.13 -0.93 -11.94
C HIS A 399 -19.19 0.25 -11.65
N LEU A 400 -18.21 0.06 -10.77
CA LEU A 400 -17.22 1.09 -10.42
C LEU A 400 -16.46 1.57 -11.66
N HIS A 401 -16.01 0.65 -12.53
CA HIS A 401 -15.32 0.97 -13.77
C HIS A 401 -16.17 1.85 -14.67
N SER A 402 -17.47 1.55 -14.82
CA SER A 402 -18.40 2.37 -15.62
C SER A 402 -18.55 3.80 -15.10
N LEU A 403 -18.46 4.01 -13.78
CA LEU A 403 -18.50 5.34 -13.16
C LEU A 403 -17.17 6.08 -13.28
N MET A 404 -16.06 5.35 -13.18
CA MET A 404 -14.71 5.91 -13.25
C MET A 404 -14.27 6.23 -14.68
N ALA A 405 -14.89 5.61 -15.70
CA ALA A 405 -14.63 5.84 -17.12
C ALA A 405 -15.40 7.03 -17.71
N GLN A 406 -16.31 7.66 -16.94
CA GLN A 406 -17.02 8.90 -17.28
C GLN A 406 -16.22 10.12 -16.85
#